data_AF-A0A6I7QAJ5-F1
#
_entry.id   AF-A0A6I7QAJ5-F1
#
_cell.length_a   1.000
_cell.length_b   1.000
_cell.length_c   1.000
_cell.angle_alpha   90.00
_cell.angle_beta   90.00
_cell.angle_gamma   90.00
#
_symmetry.space_group_name_H-M   'P 1'
#
loop_
_entity.id
_entity.type
_entity.pdbx_description
1 polymer ?
#
loop_
_entity_poly.entity_id
_entity_poly.type
_entity_poly.pdbx_seq_one_letter_code
_entity_poly.pdbx_strand_id
1 'polypeptide(L)'
;MKLLTLFLLYIFLIPVVIAQNEPLSDLDLSELRWQNRVLVIFAGDIESVKYQEQLRLIRDRMEGIKDRDLKVISIFEDGNSNMDGVNLSSSSVNLIRKRFEAKNNIFRFILIGKDGAVKLNSPETVSMDVLFERIDQMPMRRREINQ
;
A
#
# COMPACT_ATOMS: atom_id res chain seq x y z
N MET A 1 -25.20 61.22 -5.54
CA MET A 1 -25.80 59.94 -5.09
C MET A 1 -26.15 59.10 -6.30
N LYS A 2 -25.35 58.04 -6.56
CA LYS A 2 -25.67 56.79 -7.27
C LYS A 2 -24.34 56.10 -7.55
N LEU A 3 -23.72 55.66 -6.46
CA LEU A 3 -22.49 54.89 -6.40
C LEU A 3 -22.90 53.51 -5.89
N LEU A 4 -23.59 52.74 -6.72
CA LEU A 4 -23.99 51.37 -6.41
C LEU A 4 -24.45 50.72 -7.71
N THR A 5 -24.14 49.44 -7.90
CA THR A 5 -24.39 48.58 -9.08
C THR A 5 -23.30 48.56 -10.14
N LEU A 6 -22.15 47.94 -9.82
CA LEU A 6 -21.58 46.88 -10.67
C LEU A 6 -20.43 46.16 -9.93
N PHE A 7 -20.72 45.46 -8.84
CA PHE A 7 -19.74 44.58 -8.19
C PHE A 7 -20.46 43.37 -7.60
N LEU A 8 -21.17 42.64 -8.45
CA LEU A 8 -21.97 41.49 -8.01
C LEU A 8 -22.14 40.49 -9.15
N LEU A 9 -21.04 40.09 -9.78
CA LEU A 9 -20.98 38.79 -10.48
C LEU A 9 -19.53 38.38 -10.75
N TYR A 10 -18.78 38.10 -9.70
CA TYR A 10 -17.59 37.26 -9.82
C TYR A 10 -17.59 36.29 -8.65
N ILE A 11 -18.68 35.52 -8.53
CA ILE A 11 -18.65 34.28 -7.75
C ILE A 11 -17.70 33.38 -8.52
N PHE A 12 -16.49 33.31 -7.97
CA PHE A 12 -15.43 32.41 -8.34
C PHE A 12 -16.02 31.00 -8.44
N LEU A 13 -16.29 30.55 -9.66
CA LEU A 13 -16.56 29.15 -9.96
C LEU A 13 -15.22 28.44 -9.80
N ILE A 14 -14.80 28.17 -8.55
CA ILE A 14 -13.68 27.25 -8.31
C ILE A 14 -14.20 25.90 -8.78
N PRO A 15 -13.67 25.30 -9.87
CA PRO A 15 -14.00 23.93 -10.16
C PRO A 15 -13.54 23.13 -8.95
N VAL A 16 -14.48 22.54 -8.22
CA VAL A 16 -14.18 21.50 -7.26
C VAL A 16 -13.58 20.38 -8.10
N VAL A 17 -12.25 20.31 -8.14
CA VAL A 17 -11.53 19.18 -8.69
C VAL A 17 -11.81 18.03 -7.73
N ILE A 18 -12.86 17.27 -8.02
CA ILE A 18 -13.08 15.98 -7.37
C ILE A 18 -11.88 15.14 -7.77
N ALA A 19 -11.00 14.85 -6.83
CA ALA A 19 -9.88 13.94 -7.04
C ALA A 19 -10.47 12.57 -7.41
N GLN A 20 -10.52 12.28 -8.71
CA GLN A 20 -10.83 10.95 -9.19
C GLN A 20 -9.59 10.11 -8.89
N ASN A 21 -9.67 9.24 -7.88
CA ASN A 21 -8.63 8.27 -7.58
C ASN A 21 -8.65 7.20 -8.67
N GLU A 22 -8.10 7.53 -9.84
CA GLU A 22 -7.91 6.58 -10.91
C GLU A 22 -7.07 5.40 -10.39
N PRO A 23 -7.45 4.16 -10.71
CA PRO A 23 -6.65 3.01 -10.34
C PRO A 23 -5.22 3.15 -10.86
N LEU A 24 -4.25 2.71 -10.08
CA LEU A 24 -2.87 2.55 -10.54
C LEU A 24 -2.89 1.54 -11.70
N SER A 25 -2.69 2.07 -12.90
CA SER A 25 -2.56 1.29 -14.12
C SER A 25 -1.21 0.58 -14.13
N ASP A 26 -1.23 -0.75 -14.30
CA ASP A 26 -0.07 -1.59 -14.63
C ASP A 26 1.10 -1.57 -13.64
N LEU A 27 0.83 -1.66 -12.34
CA LEU A 27 1.87 -1.86 -11.32
C LEU A 27 2.53 -3.24 -11.48
N ASP A 28 3.81 -3.24 -11.88
CA ASP A 28 4.72 -4.36 -11.67
C ASP A 28 5.57 -4.12 -10.41
N LEU A 29 5.62 -5.09 -9.50
CA LEU A 29 6.47 -5.03 -8.31
C LEU A 29 7.97 -4.87 -8.64
N SER A 30 8.38 -5.15 -9.88
CA SER A 30 9.73 -4.85 -10.34
C SER A 30 10.05 -3.36 -10.33
N GLU A 31 9.06 -2.48 -10.50
CA GLU A 31 9.20 -1.02 -10.48
C GLU A 31 9.51 -0.49 -9.07
N LEU A 32 9.04 -1.18 -8.04
CA LEU A 32 9.31 -0.83 -6.63
C LEU A 32 10.68 -1.32 -6.14
N ARG A 33 11.40 -2.11 -6.95
CA ARG A 33 12.72 -2.61 -6.57
C ARG A 33 13.70 -1.45 -6.36
N TRP A 34 14.64 -1.68 -5.45
CA TRP A 34 15.69 -0.76 -5.02
C TRP A 34 15.20 0.49 -4.28
N GLN A 35 13.94 0.88 -4.46
CA GLN A 35 13.32 2.05 -3.84
C GLN A 35 12.59 1.67 -2.57
N ASN A 36 11.71 0.66 -2.62
CA ASN A 36 10.82 0.32 -1.52
C ASN A 36 10.94 -1.14 -1.09
N ARG A 37 10.67 -1.37 0.19
CA ARG A 37 10.29 -2.69 0.69
C ARG A 37 8.79 -2.82 0.45
N VAL A 38 8.33 -4.01 0.08
CA VAL A 38 6.92 -4.21 -0.24
C VAL A 38 6.34 -5.23 0.72
N LEU A 39 5.26 -4.85 1.41
CA LEU A 39 4.42 -5.74 2.18
C LEU A 39 3.19 -6.08 1.34
N VAL A 40 3.06 -7.34 0.92
CA VAL A 40 1.87 -7.83 0.22
C VAL A 40 1.02 -8.63 1.20
N ILE A 41 -0.24 -8.24 1.36
CA ILE A 41 -1.23 -8.93 2.20
C ILE A 41 -2.33 -9.45 1.30
N PHE A 42 -2.50 -10.77 1.27
CA PHE A 42 -3.63 -11.42 0.62
C PHE A 42 -4.73 -11.68 1.64
N ALA A 43 -5.98 -11.50 1.24
CA ALA A 43 -7.18 -11.91 1.97
C ALA A 43 -8.35 -12.09 1.00
N GLY A 44 -9.47 -12.66 1.45
CA GLY A 44 -10.68 -12.77 0.62
C GLY A 44 -11.25 -11.41 0.25
N ASP A 45 -11.46 -10.57 1.27
CA ASP A 45 -12.03 -9.24 1.17
C ASP A 45 -11.50 -8.33 2.29
N ILE A 46 -11.98 -7.08 2.30
CA ILE A 46 -11.63 -6.08 3.30
C ILE A 46 -12.12 -6.42 4.72
N GLU A 47 -13.19 -7.21 4.88
CA GLU A 47 -13.77 -7.56 6.19
C GLU A 47 -13.12 -8.79 6.83
N SER A 48 -12.19 -9.45 6.13
CA SER A 48 -11.43 -10.58 6.66
C SER A 48 -10.79 -10.26 8.02
N VAL A 49 -11.07 -11.09 9.03
CA VAL A 49 -10.62 -10.89 10.42
C VAL A 49 -9.10 -10.69 10.52
N LYS A 50 -8.30 -11.56 9.88
CA LYS A 50 -6.83 -11.45 9.89
C LYS A 50 -6.34 -10.20 9.15
N TYR A 51 -7.03 -9.80 8.08
CA TYR A 51 -6.69 -8.56 7.37
C TYR A 51 -6.92 -7.34 8.25
N GLN A 52 -8.08 -7.24 8.89
CA GLN A 52 -8.41 -6.15 9.80
C GLN A 52 -7.45 -6.07 10.99
N GLU A 53 -7.09 -7.22 11.57
CA GLU A 53 -6.07 -7.30 12.62
C GLU A 53 -4.71 -6.80 12.12
N GLN A 54 -4.21 -7.29 10.98
CA GLN A 54 -2.94 -6.85 10.42
C GLN A 54 -2.94 -5.35 10.10
N LEU A 55 -4.05 -4.85 9.55
CA LEU A 55 -4.20 -3.45 9.19
C LEU A 55 -4.21 -2.55 10.42
N ARG A 56 -4.83 -2.99 11.53
CA ARG A 56 -4.75 -2.29 12.82
C ARG A 56 -3.31 -2.21 13.31
N LEU A 57 -2.57 -3.33 13.29
CA LEU A 57 -1.15 -3.36 13.70
C LEU A 57 -0.30 -2.38 12.88
N ILE A 58 -0.54 -2.29 11.57
CA ILE A 58 0.16 -1.35 10.67
C ILE A 58 -0.19 0.10 10.99
N ARG A 59 -1.49 0.41 11.16
CA ARG A 59 -1.96 1.78 11.46
C ARG A 59 -1.36 2.31 12.76
N ASP A 60 -1.20 1.45 13.77
CA ASP A 60 -0.63 1.83 15.06
C ASP A 60 0.88 2.16 14.97
N ARG A 61 1.54 1.85 13.85
CA ARG A 61 3.00 1.97 13.68
C ARG A 61 3.41 2.61 12.34
N MET A 62 2.60 3.55 11.83
CA MET A 62 2.83 4.19 10.53
C MET A 62 4.18 4.92 10.39
N GLU A 63 4.74 5.47 11.47
CA GLU A 63 6.09 6.06 11.42
C GLU A 63 7.14 5.00 11.07
N GLY A 64 7.09 3.85 11.73
CA GLY A 64 8.02 2.75 11.45
C GLY A 64 7.89 2.15 10.04
N ILE A 65 6.69 2.24 9.44
CA ILE A 65 6.45 1.90 8.02
C ILE A 65 7.21 2.88 7.12
N LYS A 66 7.07 4.19 7.37
CA LYS A 66 7.71 5.25 6.59
C LYS A 66 9.24 5.19 6.71
N ASP A 67 9.76 5.07 7.92
CA ASP A 67 11.22 5.04 8.20
C ASP A 67 11.96 3.89 7.50
N ARG A 68 11.22 2.85 7.10
CA ARG A 68 11.73 1.64 6.44
C ARG A 68 11.32 1.56 4.98
N ASP A 69 10.81 2.64 4.40
CA ASP A 69 10.37 2.75 3.00
C ASP A 69 9.42 1.61 2.60
N LEU A 70 8.50 1.22 3.50
CA LEU A 70 7.54 0.16 3.24
C LEU A 70 6.34 0.68 2.46
N LYS A 71 5.99 -0.06 1.41
CA LYS A 71 4.72 0.05 0.67
C LYS A 71 3.82 -1.11 1.03
N VAL A 72 2.55 -0.84 1.33
CA VAL A 72 1.57 -1.86 1.70
C VAL A 72 0.64 -2.11 0.52
N ILE A 73 0.57 -3.35 0.07
CA ILE A 73 -0.29 -3.80 -1.01
C ILE A 73 -1.28 -4.80 -0.45
N SER A 74 -2.56 -4.48 -0.53
CA SER A 74 -3.67 -5.35 -0.17
C SER A 74 -4.25 -5.97 -1.44
N ILE A 75 -4.28 -7.30 -1.48
CA ILE A 75 -4.80 -8.08 -2.60
C ILE A 75 -6.03 -8.88 -2.15
N PHE A 76 -7.16 -8.57 -2.78
CA PHE A 76 -8.47 -9.18 -2.55
C PHE A 76 -9.04 -9.81 -3.82
N GLU A 77 -10.21 -10.45 -3.70
CA GLU A 77 -10.96 -11.05 -4.81
C GLU A 77 -12.15 -10.21 -5.28
N ASP A 78 -12.55 -9.23 -4.47
CA ASP A 78 -13.75 -8.40 -4.66
C ASP A 78 -13.51 -7.13 -5.50
N GLY A 79 -12.28 -6.94 -6.00
CA GLY A 79 -11.89 -5.77 -6.78
C GLY A 79 -11.43 -4.57 -5.94
N ASN A 80 -11.43 -4.63 -4.62
CA ASN A 80 -11.00 -3.53 -3.74
C ASN A 80 -9.49 -3.54 -3.44
N SER A 81 -8.70 -4.25 -4.26
CA SER A 81 -7.25 -4.35 -4.07
C SER A 81 -6.59 -2.99 -4.25
N ASN A 82 -5.62 -2.67 -3.39
CA ASN A 82 -5.02 -1.34 -3.36
C ASN A 82 -3.54 -1.38 -2.92
N MET A 83 -2.80 -0.34 -3.27
CA MET A 83 -1.48 -0.02 -2.71
C MET A 83 -1.57 1.29 -1.95
N ASP A 84 -1.26 1.27 -0.66
CA ASP A 84 -1.38 2.41 0.26
C ASP A 84 -2.76 3.12 0.17
N GLY A 85 -3.84 2.37 -0.07
CA GLY A 85 -5.19 2.91 -0.22
C GLY A 85 -5.56 3.42 -1.61
N VAL A 86 -4.64 3.35 -2.60
CA VAL A 86 -4.93 3.65 -4.00
C VAL A 86 -5.27 2.35 -4.74
N ASN A 87 -6.44 2.30 -5.38
CA ASN A 87 -6.92 1.11 -6.07
C ASN A 87 -5.93 0.62 -7.13
N LEU A 88 -5.82 -0.70 -7.27
CA LEU A 88 -5.02 -1.34 -8.30
C LEU A 88 -5.90 -1.75 -9.48
N SER A 89 -5.33 -1.70 -10.68
CA SER A 89 -5.96 -2.32 -11.85
C SER A 89 -6.06 -3.84 -11.71
N SER A 90 -7.06 -4.45 -12.34
CA SER A 90 -7.20 -5.91 -12.39
C SER A 90 -5.98 -6.61 -13.02
N SER A 91 -5.28 -5.95 -13.97
CA SER A 91 -4.04 -6.45 -14.55
C SER A 91 -2.95 -6.62 -13.49
N SER A 92 -2.72 -5.57 -12.68
CA SER A 92 -1.76 -5.55 -11.58
C SER A 92 -2.07 -6.63 -10.54
N VAL A 93 -3.33 -6.73 -10.13
CA VAL A 93 -3.81 -7.74 -9.17
C VAL A 93 -3.52 -9.15 -9.69
N ASN A 94 -3.85 -9.44 -10.95
CA ASN A 94 -3.61 -10.75 -11.56
C ASN A 94 -2.12 -11.10 -11.65
N LEU A 95 -1.26 -10.14 -12.00
CA LEU A 95 0.20 -10.34 -12.02
C LEU A 95 0.74 -10.69 -10.62
N ILE A 96 0.31 -9.97 -9.59
CA ILE A 96 0.74 -10.20 -8.21
C ILE A 96 0.23 -11.57 -7.71
N ARG A 97 -1.05 -11.89 -7.91
CA ARG A 97 -1.61 -13.19 -7.54
C ARG A 97 -0.88 -14.34 -8.24
N LYS A 98 -0.58 -14.21 -9.53
CA LYS A 98 0.18 -15.21 -10.30
C LYS A 98 1.60 -15.38 -9.77
N ARG A 99 2.32 -14.28 -9.53
CA ARG A 99 3.72 -14.31 -9.04
C ARG A 99 3.85 -15.08 -7.73
N PHE A 100 2.86 -15.00 -6.85
CA PHE A 100 2.90 -15.64 -5.54
C PHE A 100 1.96 -16.85 -5.44
N GLU A 101 1.43 -17.36 -6.54
CA GLU A 101 0.51 -18.52 -6.56
C GLU A 101 -0.60 -18.37 -5.50
N ALA A 102 -1.21 -17.18 -5.44
CA ALA A 102 -2.17 -16.82 -4.41
C ALA A 102 -3.43 -17.69 -4.51
N LYS A 103 -3.76 -18.35 -3.41
CA LYS A 103 -4.99 -19.14 -3.28
C LYS A 103 -6.14 -18.24 -2.86
N ASN A 104 -7.34 -18.61 -3.30
CA ASN A 104 -8.53 -17.83 -3.00
C ASN A 104 -8.92 -17.93 -1.51
N ASN A 105 -9.41 -16.83 -0.96
CA ASN A 105 -9.90 -16.70 0.41
C ASN A 105 -8.91 -17.15 1.50
N ILE A 106 -7.60 -17.04 1.23
CA ILE A 106 -6.54 -17.38 2.17
C ILE A 106 -5.77 -16.12 2.56
N PHE A 107 -5.68 -15.87 3.86
CA PHE A 107 -4.80 -14.84 4.39
C PHE A 107 -3.34 -15.21 4.18
N ARG A 108 -2.54 -14.26 3.71
CA ARG A 108 -1.09 -14.43 3.64
C ARG A 108 -0.37 -13.09 3.71
N PHE A 109 0.65 -13.02 4.54
CA PHE A 109 1.53 -11.87 4.71
C PHE A 109 2.88 -12.16 4.04
N ILE A 110 3.32 -11.32 3.11
CA ILE A 110 4.61 -11.44 2.43
C ILE A 110 5.39 -10.15 2.53
N LEU A 111 6.61 -10.21 3.08
CA LEU A 111 7.59 -9.13 3.00
C LEU A 111 8.55 -9.39 1.84
N ILE A 112 8.74 -8.38 1.00
CA ILE A 112 9.71 -8.32 -0.09
C ILE A 112 10.73 -7.23 0.22
N GLY A 113 12.01 -7.57 0.13
CA GLY A 113 13.09 -6.60 0.29
C GLY A 113 13.25 -5.69 -0.93
N LYS A 114 14.04 -4.61 -0.80
CA LYS A 114 14.42 -3.73 -1.92
C LYS A 114 15.15 -4.48 -3.04
N ASP A 115 15.72 -5.65 -2.77
CA ASP A 115 16.37 -6.50 -3.77
C ASP A 115 15.37 -7.27 -4.64
N GLY A 116 14.09 -7.28 -4.24
CA GLY A 116 13.01 -8.02 -4.87
C GLY A 116 12.84 -9.45 -4.35
N ALA A 117 13.65 -9.88 -3.38
CA ALA A 117 13.55 -11.21 -2.79
C ALA A 117 12.54 -11.24 -1.64
N VAL A 118 11.83 -12.36 -1.52
CA VAL A 118 10.93 -12.61 -0.37
C VAL A 118 11.77 -12.82 0.89
N LYS A 119 11.41 -12.11 1.96
CA LYS A 119 12.12 -12.09 3.24
C LYS A 119 11.29 -12.70 4.37
N LEU A 120 9.97 -12.67 4.23
CA LEU A 120 9.02 -13.32 5.13
C LEU A 120 7.80 -13.73 4.32
N ASN A 121 7.26 -14.90 4.61
CA ASN A 121 6.00 -15.41 4.07
C ASN A 121 5.27 -16.14 5.21
N SER A 122 4.12 -15.63 5.63
CA SER A 122 3.38 -16.11 6.80
C SER A 122 1.90 -16.34 6.46
N PRO A 123 1.29 -17.46 6.89
CA PRO A 123 -0.16 -17.68 6.82
C PRO A 123 -0.93 -16.99 7.96
N GLU A 124 -0.21 -16.35 8.89
CA GLU A 124 -0.73 -15.65 10.07
C GLU A 124 -0.34 -14.17 10.06
N THR A 125 -1.06 -13.36 10.84
CA THR A 125 -0.70 -11.97 11.09
C THR A 125 0.70 -11.87 11.69
N VAL A 126 1.40 -10.77 11.39
CA VAL A 126 2.77 -10.52 11.82
C VAL A 126 2.77 -9.25 12.65
N SER A 127 3.30 -9.35 13.87
CA SER A 127 3.49 -8.16 14.72
C SER A 127 4.49 -7.20 14.09
N MET A 128 4.28 -5.90 14.32
CA MET A 128 5.15 -4.87 13.75
C MET A 128 6.57 -4.95 14.27
N ASP A 129 6.78 -5.39 15.51
CA ASP A 129 8.12 -5.55 16.08
C ASP A 129 8.88 -6.67 15.37
N VAL A 130 8.24 -7.82 15.11
CA VAL A 130 8.84 -8.92 14.32
C VAL A 130 9.15 -8.47 12.90
N LEU A 131 8.23 -7.71 12.28
CA LEU A 131 8.45 -7.16 10.95
C LEU A 131 9.67 -6.23 10.90
N PHE A 132 9.73 -5.27 11.83
CA PHE A 132 10.81 -4.28 11.87
C PHE A 132 12.15 -4.90 12.23
N GLU A 133 12.19 -5.82 13.20
CA GLU A 133 13.40 -6.55 13.54
C GLU A 133 13.93 -7.34 12.33
N ARG A 134 13.03 -8.03 11.61
CA ARG A 134 13.39 -8.73 10.37
C ARG A 134 13.97 -7.77 9.33
N ILE A 135 13.41 -6.56 9.21
CA ILE A 135 13.88 -5.54 8.27
C ILE A 135 15.25 -4.99 8.66
N ASP A 136 15.44 -4.69 9.93
CA ASP A 136 16.67 -4.06 10.45
C ASP A 136 17.86 -5.03 10.42
N GLN A 137 17.59 -6.34 10.41
CA GLN A 137 18.61 -7.36 10.16
C GLN A 137 19.04 -7.47 8.68
N MET A 138 18.34 -6.84 7.73
CA MET A 138 18.68 -6.96 6.31
C MET A 138 19.95 -6.17 5.94
N PRO A 139 20.83 -6.72 5.08
CA PRO A 139 22.08 -6.06 4.69
C PRO A 139 21.91 -4.66 4.07
N MET A 140 20.88 -4.45 3.26
CA MET A 140 20.58 -3.11 2.72
C MET A 140 20.15 -2.14 3.82
N ARG A 141 19.33 -2.58 4.79
CA ARG A 141 18.91 -1.71 5.89
C ARG A 141 20.08 -1.29 6.75
N ARG A 142 21.00 -2.21 7.05
CA ARG A 142 22.24 -1.88 7.77
C ARG A 142 23.10 -0.86 7.03
N ARG A 143 23.14 -0.93 5.69
CA ARG A 143 23.85 0.07 4.86
C ARG A 143 23.17 1.44 4.92
N GLU A 144 21.84 1.51 4.89
CA GLU A 144 21.09 2.77 5.02
C GLU A 144 21.35 3.48 6.36
N ILE A 145 21.49 2.73 7.45
CA ILE A 145 21.70 3.28 8.81
C ILE A 145 23.17 3.69 9.03
N ASN A 146 24.11 3.02 8.38
CA ASN A 146 25.55 3.26 8.54
C ASN A 146 26.11 4.31 7.56
N GLN A 147 25.26 4.93 6.74
CA GLN A 147 25.58 6.02 5.82
C GLN A 147 25.15 7.36 6.42
#